data_AF-A0AAV0UDN6-F1
#
_entry.id   AF-A0AAV0UDN6-F1
#
_cell.length_a   1.000
_cell.length_b   1.000
_cell.length_c   1.000
_cell.angle_alpha   90.00
_cell.angle_beta   90.00
_cell.angle_gamma   90.00
#
_symmetry.space_group_name_H-M   'P 1'
#
loop_
_entity.id
_entity.type
_entity.pdbx_description
1 polymer ?
#
loop_
_entity_poly.entity_id
_entity_poly.type
_entity_poly.pdbx_seq_one_letter_code
_entity_poly.pdbx_strand_id
1 'polypeptide(L)'
;MEKVQVYMDKWAKDLDKFPLLQSVQDATGVEKLYLVASGGALLLLLLLVGFGAGLICNVVGFVYPAFCSFKAIESDDKKDDVQWLTYWIVYACFNIVEIFADFLLYWIPFYYAFKLGFLLWLFMPSTMGASFLYMHFLAPFLKSQESRIDRAMMEAVNNSSSVIADISGVAQDIGRDVSKAVARRIVDNAAQ
;
A
#
# COMPACT_ATOMS: atom_id res chain seq x y z
N MET A 1 -1.85 1.07 44.37
CA MET A 1 -1.86 -0.21 43.63
C MET A 1 -3.25 -0.63 43.17
N GLU A 2 -4.32 -0.32 43.92
CA GLU A 2 -5.73 -0.56 43.53
C GLU A 2 -6.12 -0.04 42.13
N LYS A 3 -5.78 1.21 41.80
CA LYS A 3 -6.14 1.78 40.49
C LYS A 3 -5.53 0.99 39.32
N VAL A 4 -4.32 0.46 39.49
CA VAL A 4 -3.63 -0.33 38.47
C VAL A 4 -4.35 -1.65 38.24
N GLN A 5 -4.76 -2.34 39.29
CA GLN A 5 -5.54 -3.59 39.18
C GLN A 5 -6.89 -3.34 38.49
N VAL A 6 -7.57 -2.24 38.79
CA VAL A 6 -8.82 -1.87 38.10
C VAL A 6 -8.61 -1.69 36.59
N TYR A 7 -7.49 -1.09 36.17
CA TYR A 7 -7.16 -1.01 34.74
C TYR A 7 -6.77 -2.38 34.17
N MET A 8 -6.00 -3.18 34.87
CA MET A 8 -5.64 -4.53 34.42
C MET A 8 -6.88 -5.39 34.17
N ASP A 9 -7.84 -5.39 35.10
CA ASP A 9 -9.10 -6.13 34.97
C ASP A 9 -9.98 -5.61 33.83
N LYS A 10 -10.03 -4.28 33.66
CA LYS A 10 -10.77 -3.66 32.57
C LYS A 10 -10.21 -4.10 31.21
N TRP A 11 -8.89 -4.01 31.04
CA TRP A 11 -8.23 -4.38 29.80
C TRP A 11 -8.27 -5.89 29.56
N ALA A 12 -8.16 -6.71 30.61
CA ALA A 12 -8.35 -8.16 30.51
C ALA A 12 -9.73 -8.52 29.94
N LYS A 13 -10.81 -7.89 30.45
CA LYS A 13 -12.17 -8.06 29.91
C LYS A 13 -12.32 -7.59 28.47
N ASP A 14 -11.67 -6.49 28.09
CA ASP A 14 -11.72 -6.02 26.71
C ASP A 14 -10.94 -6.94 25.75
N LEU A 15 -9.88 -7.59 26.24
CA LEU A 15 -9.09 -8.58 25.49
C LEU A 15 -9.82 -9.92 25.32
N ASP A 16 -10.83 -10.22 26.14
CA ASP A 16 -11.68 -11.41 25.99
C ASP A 16 -12.48 -11.43 24.68
N LYS A 17 -12.66 -10.27 24.04
CA LYS A 17 -13.39 -10.11 22.78
C LYS A 17 -12.64 -10.72 21.59
N PHE A 18 -11.35 -11.01 21.72
CA PHE A 18 -10.52 -11.54 20.64
C PHE A 18 -10.31 -13.06 20.79
N PRO A 19 -10.96 -13.90 19.95
CA PRO A 19 -10.87 -15.36 20.07
C PRO A 19 -9.44 -15.90 19.85
N LEU A 20 -8.62 -15.19 19.06
CA LEU A 20 -7.21 -15.52 18.85
C LEU A 20 -6.38 -15.50 20.15
N LEU A 21 -6.70 -14.59 21.09
CA LEU A 21 -5.98 -14.49 22.36
C LEU A 21 -6.40 -15.60 23.33
N GLN A 22 -7.64 -16.08 23.23
CA GLN A 22 -8.09 -17.25 24.00
C GLN A 22 -7.36 -18.52 23.56
N SER A 23 -7.27 -18.79 22.25
CA SER A 23 -6.55 -19.97 21.75
C SER A 23 -5.06 -19.97 22.13
N VAL A 24 -4.43 -18.80 22.14
CA VAL A 24 -3.02 -18.67 22.56
C VAL A 24 -2.87 -18.80 24.07
N GLN A 25 -3.81 -18.27 24.86
CA GLN A 25 -3.83 -18.47 26.32
C GLN A 25 -4.04 -19.94 26.67
N ASP A 26 -4.98 -20.64 26.02
CA ASP A 26 -5.28 -22.04 26.30
C ASP A 26 -4.06 -22.94 25.97
N ALA A 27 -3.25 -22.53 24.99
CA ALA A 27 -2.01 -23.23 24.63
C ALA A 27 -0.80 -22.89 25.52
N THR A 28 -0.72 -21.68 26.09
CA THR A 28 0.47 -21.20 26.84
C THR A 28 0.27 -21.08 28.35
N GLY A 29 -0.97 -21.04 28.83
CA GLY A 29 -1.33 -20.92 30.25
C GLY A 29 -1.06 -19.53 30.87
N VAL A 30 -0.64 -18.54 30.08
CA VAL A 30 -0.31 -17.18 30.56
C VAL A 30 -1.49 -16.23 30.35
N GLU A 31 -1.72 -15.31 31.29
CA GLU A 31 -2.77 -14.30 31.18
C GLU A 31 -2.61 -13.42 29.92
N LYS A 32 -3.74 -13.15 29.24
CA LYS A 32 -3.82 -12.36 27.99
C LYS A 32 -3.13 -11.01 28.08
N LEU A 33 -3.24 -10.36 29.25
CA LEU A 33 -2.67 -9.04 29.47
C LEU A 33 -1.13 -9.07 29.40
N TYR A 34 -0.51 -10.06 30.02
CA TYR A 34 0.95 -10.23 29.95
C TYR A 34 1.40 -10.66 28.55
N LEU A 35 0.62 -11.46 27.82
CA LEU A 35 0.89 -11.80 26.42
C LEU A 35 0.87 -10.56 25.51
N VAL A 36 -0.14 -9.70 25.64
CA VAL A 36 -0.23 -8.45 24.86
C VAL A 36 0.86 -7.47 25.28
N ALA A 37 1.12 -7.31 26.58
CA ALA A 37 2.16 -6.42 27.07
C ALA A 37 3.57 -6.86 26.64
N SER A 38 3.87 -8.16 26.70
CA SER A 38 5.14 -8.72 26.25
C SER A 38 5.28 -8.66 24.72
N GLY A 39 4.21 -8.93 23.98
CA GLY A 39 4.17 -8.75 22.52
C GLY A 39 4.40 -7.29 22.12
N GLY A 40 3.76 -6.34 22.80
CA GLY A 40 3.95 -4.90 22.59
C GLY A 40 5.35 -4.43 22.96
N ALA A 41 5.91 -4.93 24.07
CA ALA A 41 7.27 -4.63 24.49
C ALA A 41 8.32 -5.23 23.54
N LEU A 42 8.10 -6.46 23.04
CA LEU A 42 8.94 -7.10 22.04
C LEU A 42 8.86 -6.38 20.70
N LEU A 43 7.67 -5.96 20.28
CA LEU A 43 7.46 -5.13 19.08
C LEU A 43 8.21 -3.80 19.21
N LEU A 44 8.08 -3.12 20.36
CA LEU A 44 8.80 -1.90 20.64
C LEU A 44 10.32 -2.14 20.60
N LEU A 45 10.80 -3.21 21.22
CA LEU A 45 12.21 -3.58 21.21
C LEU A 45 12.71 -3.89 19.79
N LEU A 46 11.94 -4.62 18.97
CA LEU A 46 12.25 -4.88 17.56
C LEU A 46 12.31 -3.60 16.74
N LEU A 47 11.40 -2.64 17.00
CA LEU A 47 11.42 -1.32 16.37
C LEU A 47 12.64 -0.49 16.80
N LEU A 48 13.10 -0.63 18.05
CA LEU A 48 14.28 0.07 18.58
C LEU A 48 15.60 -0.53 18.08
N VAL A 49 15.67 -1.86 17.94
CA VAL A 49 16.82 -2.59 17.41
C VAL A 49 16.90 -2.47 15.88
N GLY A 50 15.80 -2.10 15.22
CA GLY A 50 15.74 -1.82 13.78
C GLY A 50 15.68 -3.07 12.88
N PHE A 51 15.87 -4.27 13.45
CA PHE A 51 15.80 -5.51 12.69
C PHE A 51 14.35 -5.85 12.31
N GLY A 52 14.02 -5.78 11.02
CA GLY A 52 12.67 -6.06 10.50
C GLY A 52 11.64 -4.96 10.74
N ALA A 53 12.02 -3.86 11.40
CA ALA A 53 11.13 -2.74 11.70
C ALA A 53 10.52 -2.10 10.43
N GLY A 54 11.33 -1.95 9.36
CA GLY A 54 10.85 -1.47 8.07
C GLY A 54 9.80 -2.38 7.44
N LEU A 55 9.98 -3.70 7.50
CA LEU A 55 9.00 -4.66 6.98
C LEU A 55 7.68 -4.58 7.77
N ILE A 56 7.74 -4.50 9.10
CA ILE A 56 6.54 -4.37 9.93
C ILE A 56 5.78 -3.08 9.59
N CYS A 57 6.48 -1.95 9.48
CA CYS A 57 5.87 -0.67 9.10
C CYS A 57 5.22 -0.74 7.72
N ASN A 58 5.88 -1.37 6.74
CA ASN A 58 5.36 -1.52 5.38
C ASN A 58 4.14 -2.45 5.35
N VAL A 59 4.19 -3.57 6.07
CA VAL A 59 3.06 -4.51 6.14
C VAL A 59 1.86 -3.85 6.82
N VAL A 60 2.06 -3.14 7.93
CA VAL A 60 0.97 -2.43 8.61
C VAL A 60 0.42 -1.29 7.74
N GLY A 61 1.30 -0.51 7.11
CA GLY A 61 0.94 0.57 6.19
C GLY A 61 0.27 0.08 4.90
N PHE A 62 0.44 -1.19 4.53
CA PHE A 62 -0.16 -1.73 3.31
C PHE A 62 -1.41 -2.56 3.58
N VAL A 63 -1.35 -3.52 4.51
CA VAL A 63 -2.39 -4.53 4.70
C VAL A 63 -3.66 -3.95 5.30
N TYR A 64 -3.55 -3.08 6.31
CA TYR A 64 -4.73 -2.50 6.96
C TYR A 64 -5.49 -1.55 6.01
N PRO A 65 -4.84 -0.56 5.36
CA PRO A 65 -5.50 0.28 4.37
C PRO A 65 -5.99 -0.48 3.14
N ALA A 66 -5.30 -1.53 2.70
CA ALA A 66 -5.79 -2.37 1.60
C ALA A 66 -7.10 -3.09 1.96
N PHE A 67 -7.20 -3.65 3.17
CA PHE A 67 -8.43 -4.26 3.63
C PHE A 67 -9.58 -3.26 3.76
N CYS A 68 -9.30 -2.06 4.26
CA CYS A 68 -10.30 -1.01 4.34
C CYS A 68 -10.69 -0.47 2.95
N SER A 69 -9.75 -0.38 2.01
CA SER A 69 -10.03 -0.02 0.61
C SER A 69 -10.93 -1.06 -0.06
N PHE A 70 -10.70 -2.35 0.19
CA PHE A 70 -11.58 -3.43 -0.29
C PHE A 70 -13.01 -3.24 0.23
N LYS A 71 -13.16 -2.98 1.53
CA LYS A 71 -14.49 -2.69 2.12
C LYS A 71 -15.13 -1.41 1.58
N ALA A 72 -14.34 -0.39 1.27
CA ALA A 72 -14.85 0.85 0.70
C ALA A 72 -15.39 0.63 -0.73
N ILE A 73 -14.69 -0.16 -1.55
CA ILE A 73 -15.13 -0.52 -2.91
C ILE A 73 -16.44 -1.32 -2.89
N GLU A 74 -16.67 -2.12 -1.86
CA GLU A 74 -17.94 -2.84 -1.66
C GLU A 74 -19.07 -1.98 -1.08
N SER A 75 -18.76 -0.77 -0.60
CA SER A 75 -19.72 0.19 -0.04
C SER A 75 -20.27 1.13 -1.12
N ASP A 76 -21.52 1.57 -0.99
CA ASP A 76 -22.11 2.58 -1.87
C ASP A 76 -21.64 4.02 -1.55
N ASP A 77 -20.91 4.23 -0.43
CA ASP A 77 -20.45 5.56 -0.02
C ASP A 77 -19.14 5.99 -0.72
N LYS A 78 -19.29 6.83 -1.74
CA LYS A 78 -18.20 7.45 -2.51
C LYS A 78 -17.19 8.24 -1.68
N LYS A 79 -17.53 8.65 -0.45
CA LYS A 79 -16.61 9.43 0.41
C LYS A 79 -15.48 8.57 0.94
N ASP A 80 -15.73 7.29 1.17
CA ASP A 80 -14.72 6.35 1.64
C ASP A 80 -13.66 6.12 0.56
N ASP A 81 -14.07 6.00 -0.70
CA ASP A 81 -13.16 5.87 -1.85
C ASP A 81 -12.16 7.03 -1.93
N VAL A 82 -12.64 8.27 -1.78
CA VAL A 82 -11.79 9.48 -1.85
C VAL A 82 -10.80 9.51 -0.70
N GLN A 83 -11.19 9.08 0.49
CA GLN A 83 -10.32 9.00 1.66
C GLN A 83 -9.16 8.01 1.43
N TRP A 84 -9.47 6.81 0.94
CA TRP A 84 -8.44 5.79 0.68
C TRP A 84 -7.53 6.17 -0.48
N LEU A 85 -8.07 6.75 -1.56
CA LEU A 85 -7.25 7.23 -2.67
C LEU A 85 -6.30 8.36 -2.24
N THR A 86 -6.78 9.27 -1.39
CA THR A 86 -5.95 10.33 -0.80
C THR A 86 -4.84 9.74 0.06
N TYR A 87 -5.16 8.73 0.88
CA TYR A 87 -4.16 8.00 1.66
C TYR A 87 -3.07 7.39 0.75
N TRP A 88 -3.45 6.69 -0.33
CA TRP A 88 -2.51 6.06 -1.24
C TRP A 88 -1.56 7.06 -1.91
N ILE A 89 -2.07 8.24 -2.30
CA ILE A 89 -1.26 9.31 -2.89
C ILE A 89 -0.23 9.83 -1.86
N VAL A 90 -0.67 10.11 -0.63
CA VAL A 90 0.23 10.59 0.42
C VAL A 90 1.24 9.51 0.83
N TYR A 91 0.81 8.25 0.92
CA TYR A 91 1.67 7.11 1.21
C TYR A 91 2.76 6.93 0.14
N ALA A 92 2.43 7.07 -1.14
CA ALA A 92 3.40 7.00 -2.23
C ALA A 92 4.44 8.12 -2.15
N CYS A 93 4.02 9.37 -1.92
CA CYS A 93 4.96 10.48 -1.74
C CYS A 93 5.83 10.28 -0.48
N PHE A 94 5.25 9.79 0.61
CA PHE A 94 5.99 9.48 1.82
C PHE A 94 7.05 8.41 1.57
N ASN A 95 6.73 7.33 0.85
CA ASN A 95 7.69 6.28 0.48
C ASN A 95 8.87 6.84 -0.34
N ILE A 96 8.61 7.79 -1.24
CA ILE A 96 9.69 8.43 -2.01
C ILE A 96 10.60 9.23 -1.07
N VAL A 97 10.04 10.09 -0.21
CA VAL A 97 10.80 10.86 0.78
C VAL A 97 11.56 9.94 1.75
N GLU A 98 10.92 8.83 2.10
CA GLU A 98 11.46 7.82 3.00
C GLU A 98 12.71 7.16 2.47
N ILE A 99 12.83 6.91 1.16
CA ILE A 99 14.07 6.38 0.59
C ILE A 99 15.25 7.33 0.88
N PHE A 100 15.04 8.64 0.80
CA PHE A 100 16.06 9.64 1.16
C PHE A 100 16.25 9.74 2.67
N ALA A 101 15.17 9.61 3.45
CA ALA A 101 15.20 9.68 4.90
C ALA A 101 15.91 8.46 5.50
N ASP A 102 15.69 7.25 4.99
CA ASP A 102 16.40 6.02 5.36
C ASP A 102 17.90 6.20 5.11
N PHE A 103 18.30 6.76 3.96
CA PHE A 103 19.71 7.03 3.67
C PHE A 103 20.35 8.02 4.67
N LEU A 104 19.61 9.03 5.13
CA LEU A 104 20.13 10.07 6.03
C LEU A 104 20.00 9.72 7.53
N LEU A 105 18.96 8.95 7.89
CA LEU A 105 18.50 8.75 9.27
C LEU A 105 18.68 7.30 9.75
N TYR A 106 19.24 6.38 8.95
CA TYR A 106 19.49 4.98 9.38
C TYR A 106 20.30 4.87 10.67
N TRP A 107 21.15 5.85 10.96
CA TRP A 107 22.03 5.90 12.12
C TRP A 107 21.36 6.47 13.38
N ILE A 108 20.16 7.07 13.28
CA ILE A 108 19.45 7.67 14.41
C ILE A 108 18.60 6.60 15.12
N PRO A 109 18.91 6.24 16.37
CA PRO A 109 18.04 5.36 17.15
C PRO A 109 16.67 6.02 17.34
N PHE A 110 15.58 5.24 17.34
CA PHE A 110 14.16 5.69 17.37
C PHE A 110 13.51 6.14 16.05
N TYR A 111 14.24 6.20 14.93
CA TYR A 111 13.66 6.61 13.64
C TYR A 111 12.43 5.75 13.23
N TYR A 112 12.53 4.42 13.33
CA TYR A 112 11.43 3.52 12.95
C TYR A 112 10.19 3.65 13.84
N ALA A 113 10.36 4.02 15.12
CA ALA A 113 9.24 4.28 16.02
C ALA A 113 8.49 5.56 15.61
N PHE A 114 9.22 6.61 15.24
CA PHE A 114 8.63 7.84 14.70
C PHE A 114 7.95 7.59 13.34
N LYS A 115 8.59 6.83 12.44
CA LYS A 115 8.02 6.39 11.16
C LYS A 115 6.69 5.67 11.35
N LEU A 116 6.65 4.69 12.26
CA LEU A 116 5.41 3.98 12.58
C LEU A 116 4.35 4.93 13.14
N GLY A 117 4.71 5.81 14.07
CA GLY A 117 3.80 6.82 14.61
C GLY A 117 3.23 7.76 13.54
N PHE A 118 4.05 8.18 12.59
CA PHE A 118 3.65 9.00 11.46
C PHE A 118 2.71 8.25 10.51
N LEU A 119 3.01 6.98 10.21
CA LEU A 119 2.14 6.09 9.44
C LEU A 119 0.78 5.87 10.12
N LEU A 120 0.78 5.62 11.44
CA LEU A 120 -0.44 5.49 12.25
C LEU A 120 -1.30 6.75 12.19
N TRP A 121 -0.67 7.92 12.26
CA TRP A 121 -1.36 9.20 12.13
C TRP A 121 -1.94 9.41 10.72
N LEU A 122 -1.26 8.92 9.68
CA LEU A 122 -1.69 9.05 8.29
C LEU A 122 -2.99 8.28 7.97
N PHE A 123 -3.12 7.02 8.43
CA PHE A 123 -4.29 6.21 8.12
C PHE A 123 -5.44 6.37 9.13
N MET A 124 -5.22 7.01 10.28
CA MET A 124 -6.26 7.15 11.31
C MET A 124 -7.37 8.09 10.81
N PRO A 125 -8.59 7.57 10.51
CA PRO A 125 -9.66 8.36 9.89
C PRO A 125 -10.17 9.50 10.79
N SER A 126 -9.98 9.40 12.11
CA SER A 126 -10.36 10.43 13.07
C SER A 126 -9.48 11.69 13.03
N THR A 127 -8.27 11.62 12.49
CA THR A 127 -7.31 12.75 12.52
C THR A 127 -7.15 13.45 11.17
N MET A 128 -7.70 12.88 10.08
CA MET A 128 -7.65 13.46 8.73
C MET A 128 -6.23 13.88 8.29
N GLY A 129 -5.19 13.21 8.82
CA GLY A 129 -3.79 13.58 8.60
C GLY A 129 -3.38 13.49 7.13
N ALA A 130 -3.82 12.43 6.43
CA ALA A 130 -3.64 12.29 4.99
C ALA A 130 -4.28 13.46 4.21
N SER A 131 -5.52 13.83 4.53
CA SER A 131 -6.25 14.92 3.86
C SER A 131 -5.58 16.28 4.09
N PHE A 132 -5.00 16.50 5.28
CA PHE A 132 -4.23 17.70 5.59
C PHE A 132 -2.95 17.80 4.74
N LEU A 133 -2.14 16.74 4.71
CA LEU A 133 -0.93 16.72 3.86
C LEU A 133 -1.27 16.86 2.39
N TYR A 134 -2.36 16.21 1.96
CA TYR A 134 -2.82 16.28 0.59
C TYR A 134 -3.19 17.71 0.19
N MET A 135 -4.08 18.35 0.94
CA MET A 135 -4.55 19.70 0.62
C MET A 135 -3.44 20.76 0.71
N HIS A 136 -2.54 20.65 1.69
CA HIS A 136 -1.60 21.73 2.01
C HIS A 136 -0.26 21.63 1.28
N PHE A 137 0.22 20.42 0.98
CA PHE A 137 1.54 20.20 0.39
C PHE A 137 1.47 19.50 -0.96
N LEU A 138 0.77 18.36 -1.04
CA LEU A 138 0.79 17.54 -2.25
C LEU A 138 -0.03 18.17 -3.39
N ALA A 139 -1.26 18.60 -3.15
CA ALA A 139 -2.15 19.16 -4.16
C ALA A 139 -1.54 20.36 -4.93
N PRO A 140 -0.94 21.38 -4.28
CA PRO A 140 -0.30 22.46 -5.02
C PRO A 140 0.96 22.01 -5.78
N PHE A 141 1.73 21.06 -5.22
CA PHE A 141 2.91 20.51 -5.89
C PHE A 141 2.54 19.69 -7.14
N LEU A 142 1.60 18.75 -7.00
CA LEU A 142 1.11 17.90 -8.08
C LEU A 142 0.49 18.74 -9.21
N LYS A 143 -0.39 19.71 -8.89
CA LYS A 143 -0.97 20.61 -9.92
C LYS A 143 0.08 21.45 -10.65
N SER A 144 1.11 21.91 -9.94
CA SER A 144 2.20 22.67 -10.57
C SER A 144 3.05 21.82 -11.52
N GLN A 145 3.20 20.52 -11.23
CA GLN A 145 4.03 19.61 -11.99
C GLN A 145 3.24 18.73 -12.98
N GLU A 146 1.91 18.75 -12.94
CA GLU A 146 0.99 17.95 -13.77
C GLU A 146 1.38 17.99 -15.24
N SER A 147 1.54 19.20 -15.80
CA SER A 147 1.92 19.35 -17.22
C SER A 147 3.30 18.76 -17.57
N ARG A 148 4.24 18.70 -16.61
CA ARG A 148 5.56 18.08 -16.82
C ARG A 148 5.48 16.56 -16.72
N ILE A 149 4.66 16.05 -15.78
CA ILE A 149 4.41 14.62 -15.61
C ILE A 149 3.71 14.07 -16.85
N ASP A 150 2.69 14.76 -17.35
CA ASP A 150 1.94 14.36 -18.56
C ASP A 150 2.85 14.32 -19.79
N ARG A 151 3.70 15.35 -19.97
CA ARG A 151 4.67 15.37 -21.07
C ARG A 151 5.69 14.25 -20.96
N ALA A 152 6.24 14.01 -19.77
CA ALA A 152 7.20 12.92 -19.54
C ALA A 152 6.55 11.53 -19.77
N MET A 153 5.29 11.36 -19.38
CA MET A 153 4.53 10.13 -19.62
C MET A 153 4.26 9.92 -21.11
N MET A 154 3.84 10.97 -21.83
CA MET A 154 3.66 10.93 -23.28
C MET A 154 4.97 10.65 -24.01
N GLU A 155 6.09 11.25 -23.58
CA GLU A 155 7.42 10.97 -24.13
C GLU A 155 7.86 9.53 -23.84
N ALA A 156 7.59 8.97 -22.65
CA ALA A 156 7.90 7.57 -22.34
C ALA A 156 7.09 6.57 -23.19
N VAL A 157 5.80 6.86 -23.41
CA VAL A 157 4.91 6.07 -24.28
C VAL A 157 5.37 6.19 -25.74
N ASN A 158 5.72 7.39 -26.18
CA ASN A 158 6.18 7.64 -27.55
C ASN A 158 7.60 7.10 -27.81
N ASN A 159 8.50 7.08 -26.83
CA ASN A 159 9.81 6.44 -26.98
C ASN A 159 9.70 4.90 -26.95
N SER A 160 8.64 4.36 -26.38
CA SER A 160 8.26 2.94 -26.50
C SER A 160 7.56 2.63 -27.84
N SER A 161 7.38 3.62 -28.72
CA SER A 161 6.74 3.44 -30.04
C SER A 161 7.47 2.45 -30.93
N SER A 162 8.74 2.12 -30.69
CA SER A 162 9.40 1.05 -31.44
C SER A 162 8.73 -0.31 -31.20
N VAL A 163 8.28 -0.59 -29.98
CA VAL A 163 7.57 -1.83 -29.63
C VAL A 163 6.15 -1.83 -30.22
N ILE A 164 5.47 -0.68 -30.19
CA ILE A 164 4.13 -0.53 -30.80
C ILE A 164 4.22 -0.61 -32.33
N ALA A 165 5.26 -0.03 -32.93
CA ALA A 165 5.54 -0.12 -34.36
C ALA A 165 5.81 -1.58 -34.77
N ASP A 166 6.62 -2.32 -34.00
CA ASP A 166 6.91 -3.73 -34.25
C ASP A 166 5.63 -4.59 -34.18
N ILE A 167 4.76 -4.37 -33.18
CA ILE A 167 3.48 -5.08 -33.06
C ILE A 167 2.56 -4.76 -34.24
N SER A 168 2.51 -3.50 -34.67
CA SER A 168 1.69 -3.09 -35.83
C SER A 168 2.20 -3.66 -37.15
N GLY A 169 3.52 -3.78 -37.31
CA GLY A 169 4.17 -4.40 -38.47
C GLY A 169 3.89 -5.89 -38.55
N VAL A 170 4.05 -6.61 -37.43
CA VAL A 170 3.74 -8.06 -37.34
C VAL A 170 2.26 -8.33 -37.65
N ALA A 171 1.34 -7.50 -37.16
CA ALA A 171 -0.09 -7.64 -37.46
C ALA A 171 -0.42 -7.44 -38.95
N GLN A 172 0.25 -6.49 -39.63
CA GLN A 172 0.08 -6.29 -41.07
C GLN A 172 0.64 -7.44 -41.91
N ASP A 173 1.79 -7.99 -41.51
CA ASP A 173 2.40 -9.12 -42.22
C ASP A 173 1.56 -10.39 -42.10
N ILE A 174 1.04 -10.69 -40.90
CA ILE A 174 0.09 -11.79 -40.69
C ILE A 174 -1.15 -11.62 -41.56
N GLY A 175 -1.72 -10.40 -41.63
CA GLY A 175 -2.88 -10.12 -42.48
C GLY A 175 -2.63 -10.37 -43.96
N ARG A 176 -1.45 -9.98 -44.47
CA ARG A 176 -1.03 -10.22 -45.86
C ARG A 176 -0.81 -11.70 -46.16
N ASP A 177 -0.20 -12.44 -45.24
CA ASP A 177 0.08 -13.85 -45.46
C ASP A 177 -1.19 -14.68 -45.42
N VAL A 178 -2.12 -14.36 -44.51
CA VAL A 178 -3.46 -14.95 -44.48
C VAL A 178 -4.23 -14.63 -45.76
N SER A 179 -4.20 -13.38 -46.25
CA SER A 179 -4.92 -13.02 -47.48
C SER A 179 -4.37 -13.75 -48.71
N LYS A 180 -3.04 -13.89 -48.81
CA LYS A 180 -2.39 -14.66 -49.88
C LYS A 180 -2.71 -16.14 -49.81
N ALA A 181 -2.70 -16.72 -48.62
CA ALA A 181 -3.03 -18.13 -48.42
C ALA A 181 -4.48 -18.44 -48.80
N VAL A 182 -5.43 -17.57 -48.43
CA VAL A 182 -6.84 -17.69 -48.81
C VAL A 182 -7.00 -17.54 -50.32
N ALA A 183 -6.37 -16.55 -50.94
CA ALA A 183 -6.44 -16.34 -52.39
C ALA A 183 -5.91 -17.56 -53.16
N ARG A 184 -4.79 -18.16 -52.74
CA ARG A 184 -4.26 -19.39 -53.33
C ARG A 184 -5.24 -20.54 -53.24
N ARG A 185 -5.83 -20.79 -52.07
CA ARG A 185 -6.82 -21.88 -51.90
C ARG A 185 -8.04 -21.72 -52.80
N ILE A 186 -8.51 -20.49 -53.03
CA ILE A 186 -9.64 -20.23 -53.92
C ILE A 186 -9.26 -20.55 -55.37
N VAL A 187 -8.07 -20.15 -55.80
CA VAL A 187 -7.56 -20.44 -57.16
C VAL A 187 -7.36 -21.94 -57.35
N ASP A 188 -6.76 -22.62 -56.38
CA ASP A 188 -6.50 -24.07 -56.44
C ASP A 188 -7.82 -24.88 -56.47
N ASN A 189 -8.84 -24.45 -55.72
CA ASN A 189 -10.18 -25.06 -55.74
C ASN A 189 -10.96 -24.75 -57.02
N ALA A 190 -10.68 -23.66 -57.72
CA ALA A 190 -11.34 -23.31 -58.98
C ALA A 190 -10.71 -24.03 -60.20
N ALA A 191 -9.52 -24.62 -60.01
CA ALA A 191 -8.79 -25.38 -61.04
C ALA A 191 -9.03 -26.90 -60.97
N GLN A 192 -9.80 -27.38 -59.99
CA GLN A 192 -10.28 -28.77 -59.87
C GLN A 192 -11.71 -28.88 -60.40
#